data_AF-A0A2A6P782-F1
#
_entry.id   AF-A0A2A6P782-F1
#
_cell.length_a   1.000
_cell.length_b   1.000
_cell.length_c   1.000
_cell.angle_alpha   90.00
_cell.angle_beta   90.00
_cell.angle_gamma   90.00
#
_symmetry.space_group_name_H-M   'P 1'
#
loop_
_entity.id
_entity.type
_entity.pdbx_description
1 polymer ?
#
loop_
_entity_poly.entity_id
_entity_poly.type
_entity_poly.pdbx_seq_one_letter_code
_entity_poly.pdbx_strand_id
1 'polypeptide(L)'
;MKAAALALALLAAPSLASAGSWKLEFDNRDLPSLSYRDQGKITFMLGCGRALGLHARYPGEAGRAGKATIAIGNGRKSRRLVGEFEEISADDDATNFVQWDLGFSRQDPELFGKRWERMLARLLDLMERASPLTISSGKASYQLPRIDAAGWRAAIEKCGG
;
A
#
# COMPACT_ATOMS: atom_id res chain seq x y z
N MET A 1 47.30 35.20 31.44
CA MET A 1 46.97 33.98 30.69
C MET A 1 45.47 33.73 30.86
N LYS A 2 44.67 33.88 29.79
CA LYS A 2 43.22 33.57 29.83
C LYS A 2 42.94 32.56 28.72
N ALA A 3 42.56 31.35 29.10
CA ALA A 3 42.13 30.31 28.18
C ALA A 3 40.68 30.62 27.74
N ALA A 4 40.48 30.79 26.44
CA ALA A 4 39.14 30.87 25.86
C ALA A 4 38.68 29.44 25.52
N ALA A 5 37.60 29.00 26.16
CA ALA A 5 36.96 27.73 25.85
C ALA A 5 36.19 27.84 24.53
N LEU A 6 36.60 27.07 23.52
CA LEU A 6 35.80 26.86 22.31
C LEU A 6 34.64 25.91 22.65
N ALA A 7 33.42 26.43 22.68
CA ALA A 7 32.22 25.60 22.66
C ALA A 7 31.99 25.09 21.23
N LEU A 8 32.25 23.80 20.97
CA LEU A 8 31.79 23.14 19.75
C LEU A 8 30.28 22.96 19.83
N ALA A 9 29.53 23.78 19.09
CA ALA A 9 28.13 23.52 18.81
C ALA A 9 28.05 22.33 17.84
N LEU A 10 27.68 21.16 18.37
CA LEU A 10 27.30 20.00 17.56
C LEU A 10 25.98 20.35 16.83
N LEU A 11 26.10 20.73 15.56
CA LEU A 11 24.98 20.76 14.63
C LEU A 11 24.48 19.32 14.46
N ALA A 12 23.43 18.94 15.19
CA ALA A 12 22.68 17.73 14.89
C ALA A 12 22.07 17.91 13.49
N ALA A 13 22.69 17.30 12.49
CA ALA A 13 22.08 17.20 11.17
C ALA A 13 20.73 16.49 11.34
N PRO A 14 19.62 16.99 10.75
CA PRO A 14 18.39 16.24 10.73
C PRO A 14 18.70 14.90 10.08
N SER A 15 18.46 13.79 10.80
CA SER A 15 18.48 12.48 10.19
C SER A 15 17.52 12.55 9.02
N LEU A 16 18.03 12.40 7.80
CA LEU A 16 17.21 12.12 6.64
C LEU A 16 16.50 10.81 6.98
N ALA A 17 15.27 10.91 7.51
CA ALA A 17 14.41 9.75 7.65
C ALA A 17 14.39 9.10 6.28
N SER A 18 14.87 7.85 6.20
CA SER A 18 14.88 7.11 4.95
C SER A 18 13.48 7.18 4.38
N ALA A 19 13.33 7.79 3.21
CA ALA A 19 12.10 7.67 2.46
C ALA A 19 11.80 6.17 2.31
N GLY A 20 10.53 5.79 2.47
CA GLY A 20 10.13 4.40 2.28
C GLY A 20 10.42 3.91 0.86
N SER A 21 10.32 2.60 0.65
CA SER A 21 10.68 1.95 -0.62
C SER A 21 9.62 0.98 -1.09
N TRP A 22 9.41 0.92 -2.40
CA TRP A 22 8.64 -0.15 -3.03
C TRP A 22 9.49 -1.41 -3.19
N LYS A 23 8.88 -2.57 -2.98
CA LYS A 23 9.48 -3.88 -3.25
C LYS A 23 8.46 -4.80 -3.90
N LEU A 24 8.91 -5.55 -4.90
CA LEU A 24 8.23 -6.73 -5.38
C LEU A 24 8.92 -7.95 -4.77
N GLU A 25 8.16 -8.77 -4.07
CA GLU A 25 8.64 -9.98 -3.41
C GLU A 25 7.74 -11.16 -3.83
N PHE A 26 8.25 -12.37 -3.67
CA PHE A 26 7.54 -13.61 -3.99
C PHE A 26 7.56 -14.51 -2.75
N ASP A 27 6.42 -15.12 -2.41
CA ASP A 27 6.37 -16.09 -1.33
C ASP A 27 6.99 -17.44 -1.75
N ASN A 28 7.01 -18.43 -0.84
CA ASN A 28 7.54 -19.76 -1.10
C ASN A 28 6.74 -20.58 -2.15
N ARG A 29 5.64 -20.04 -2.68
CA ARG A 29 4.83 -20.60 -3.75
C ARG A 29 4.94 -19.77 -5.03
N ASP A 30 5.94 -18.89 -5.10
CA ASP A 30 6.16 -17.93 -6.19
C ASP A 30 4.97 -16.98 -6.41
N LEU A 31 4.19 -16.69 -5.36
CA LEU A 31 3.08 -15.76 -5.45
C LEU A 31 3.57 -14.32 -5.15
N PRO A 32 3.29 -13.35 -6.04
CA PRO A 32 3.86 -12.01 -5.94
C PRO A 32 3.15 -11.12 -4.92
N SER A 33 3.93 -10.25 -4.29
CA SER A 33 3.46 -9.15 -3.44
C SER A 33 4.23 -7.87 -3.74
N LEU A 34 3.52 -6.82 -4.11
CA LEU A 34 4.06 -5.45 -4.18
C LEU A 34 3.78 -4.77 -2.84
N SER A 35 4.82 -4.35 -2.14
CA SER A 35 4.70 -3.64 -0.86
C SER A 35 5.43 -2.29 -0.88
N TYR A 36 4.93 -1.33 -0.11
CA TYR A 36 5.66 -0.13 0.27
C TYR A 36 5.95 -0.16 1.77
N ARG A 37 7.23 -0.10 2.11
CA ARG A 37 7.70 -0.08 3.50
C ARG A 37 8.17 1.31 3.87
N ASP A 38 7.65 1.83 4.98
CA ASP A 38 8.09 3.08 5.59
C ASP A 38 8.52 2.79 7.03
N GLN A 39 9.71 3.26 7.41
CA GLN A 39 10.31 2.97 8.72
C GLN A 39 10.32 1.47 9.07
N GLY A 40 10.60 0.62 8.07
CA GLY A 40 10.63 -0.84 8.21
C GLY A 40 9.26 -1.53 8.15
N LYS A 41 8.16 -0.78 8.31
CA LYS A 41 6.81 -1.33 8.39
C LYS A 41 6.08 -1.29 7.05
N ILE A 42 5.32 -2.32 6.72
CA ILE A 42 4.45 -2.32 5.54
C ILE A 42 3.31 -1.34 5.78
N THR A 43 3.18 -0.33 4.92
CA THR A 43 2.08 0.65 4.96
C THR A 43 1.13 0.51 3.78
N PHE A 44 1.54 -0.22 2.75
CA PHE A 44 0.70 -0.63 1.63
C PHE A 44 1.19 -1.97 1.08
N MET A 45 0.27 -2.84 0.71
CA MET A 45 0.56 -4.10 0.03
C MET A 45 -0.54 -4.42 -0.96
N LEU A 46 -0.15 -4.88 -2.15
CA LEU A 46 -1.02 -5.55 -3.10
C LEU A 46 -0.40 -6.91 -3.41
N GLY A 47 -1.01 -7.98 -2.91
CA GLY A 47 -0.48 -9.33 -2.99
C GLY A 47 -1.45 -10.30 -3.67
N CYS A 48 -0.88 -11.27 -4.37
CA CYS A 48 -1.60 -12.43 -4.84
C CYS A 48 -1.35 -13.61 -3.91
N GLY A 49 -2.40 -14.34 -3.58
CA GLY A 49 -2.37 -15.51 -2.71
C GLY A 49 -3.51 -16.45 -3.08
N ARG A 50 -4.21 -16.99 -2.07
CA ARG A 50 -5.55 -17.57 -2.29
C ARG A 50 -6.60 -16.54 -2.72
N ALA A 51 -6.25 -15.25 -2.66
CA ALA A 51 -7.05 -14.08 -2.97
C ALA A 51 -6.13 -13.04 -3.60
N LEU A 52 -6.70 -12.05 -4.28
CA LEU A 52 -6.02 -10.76 -4.40
C LEU A 52 -6.26 -9.95 -3.13
N GLY A 53 -5.22 -9.71 -2.35
CA GLY A 53 -5.27 -8.91 -1.13
C GLY A 53 -4.73 -7.51 -1.36
N LEU A 54 -5.49 -6.49 -0.99
CA LEU A 54 -4.99 -5.13 -0.83
C LEU A 54 -5.03 -4.75 0.64
N HIS A 55 -3.86 -4.49 1.21
CA HIS A 55 -3.71 -3.99 2.57
C HIS A 55 -3.16 -2.57 2.51
N ALA A 56 -3.67 -1.70 3.38
CA ALA A 56 -3.20 -0.33 3.47
C ALA A 56 -3.28 0.17 4.91
N ARG A 57 -2.38 1.08 5.27
CA ARG A 57 -2.62 1.95 6.41
C ARG A 57 -3.85 2.79 6.08
N TYR A 58 -4.82 2.83 6.97
CA TYR A 58 -5.99 3.68 6.79
C TYR A 58 -5.58 5.16 6.96
N PRO A 59 -6.00 6.08 6.06
CA PRO A 59 -5.55 7.47 6.10
C PRO A 59 -5.99 8.29 7.31
N GLY A 60 -7.05 7.88 8.00
CA GLY A 60 -7.59 8.56 9.18
C GLY A 60 -7.49 7.71 10.44
N GLU A 61 -8.36 7.98 11.41
CA GLU A 61 -8.51 7.12 12.58
C GLU A 61 -9.10 5.77 12.15
N ALA A 62 -8.35 4.70 12.38
CA ALA A 62 -8.78 3.35 12.06
C ALA A 62 -9.67 2.78 13.16
N GLY A 63 -10.76 2.13 12.77
CA GLY A 63 -11.51 1.28 13.69
C GLY A 63 -10.73 0.01 14.03
N ARG A 64 -11.12 -0.66 15.11
CA ARG A 64 -10.55 -1.98 15.47
C ARG A 64 -11.07 -3.12 14.59
N ALA A 65 -12.29 -2.97 14.06
CA ALA A 65 -12.97 -3.95 13.21
C ALA A 65 -14.11 -3.28 12.43
N GLY A 66 -14.65 -4.00 11.44
CA GLY A 66 -15.86 -3.61 10.70
C GLY A 66 -15.56 -3.00 9.34
N LYS A 67 -16.62 -2.61 8.62
CA LYS A 67 -16.50 -2.13 7.23
C LYS A 67 -15.75 -0.80 7.17
N ALA A 68 -14.85 -0.71 6.21
CA ALA A 68 -14.06 0.48 5.93
C ALA A 68 -14.08 0.79 4.43
N THR A 69 -13.74 2.01 4.07
CA THR A 69 -13.63 2.41 2.67
C THR A 69 -12.46 3.35 2.50
N ILE A 70 -11.66 3.09 1.49
CA ILE A 70 -10.61 3.99 1.02
C ILE A 70 -10.86 4.35 -0.44
N ALA A 71 -10.27 5.44 -0.89
CA ALA A 71 -10.07 5.74 -2.28
C ALA A 71 -8.57 5.67 -2.61
N ILE A 72 -8.23 4.99 -3.68
CA ILE A 72 -6.88 4.95 -4.26
C ILE A 72 -6.90 5.75 -5.57
N GLY A 73 -5.89 6.57 -5.83
CA GLY A 73 -5.89 7.41 -7.02
C GLY A 73 -4.61 8.20 -7.28
N ASN A 74 -4.66 9.05 -8.30
CA ASN A 74 -3.53 9.89 -8.74
C ASN A 74 -3.86 11.41 -8.64
N GLY A 75 -4.76 11.77 -7.72
CA GLY A 75 -5.28 13.15 -7.57
C GLY A 75 -6.31 13.58 -8.62
N ARG A 76 -6.33 12.97 -9.82
CA ARG A 76 -7.32 13.27 -10.87
C ARG A 76 -8.40 12.20 -10.99
N LYS A 77 -7.98 10.94 -10.96
CA LYS A 77 -8.86 9.77 -10.98
C LYS A 77 -8.67 9.03 -9.66
N SER A 78 -9.76 8.48 -9.16
CA SER A 78 -9.74 7.60 -7.99
C SER A 78 -10.69 6.44 -8.20
N ARG A 79 -10.41 5.37 -7.48
CA ARG A 79 -11.28 4.21 -7.33
C ARG A 79 -11.54 4.03 -5.84
N ARG A 80 -12.82 3.87 -5.51
CA ARG A 80 -13.26 3.48 -4.17
C ARG A 80 -13.08 1.98 -3.99
N LEU A 81 -12.53 1.58 -2.86
CA LEU A 81 -12.39 0.19 -2.44
C LEU A 81 -13.14 0.03 -1.12
N VAL A 82 -14.08 -0.90 -1.10
CA VAL A 82 -14.85 -1.26 0.10
C VAL A 82 -14.20 -2.50 0.69
N GLY A 83 -13.76 -2.38 1.93
CA GLY A 83 -13.05 -3.43 2.65
C GLY A 83 -13.42 -3.41 4.11
N GLU A 84 -12.50 -3.85 4.95
CA GLU A 84 -12.70 -4.01 6.38
C GLU A 84 -11.49 -3.48 7.14
N PHE A 85 -11.71 -3.07 8.38
CA PHE A 85 -10.64 -2.89 9.34
C PHE A 85 -10.16 -4.26 9.81
N GLU A 86 -8.85 -4.43 9.84
CA GLU A 86 -8.17 -5.59 10.39
C GLU A 86 -7.28 -5.13 11.55
N GLU A 87 -7.25 -5.90 12.63
CA GLU A 87 -6.32 -5.65 13.72
C GLU A 87 -4.89 -5.84 13.20
N ILE A 88 -3.98 -4.94 13.58
CA ILE A 88 -2.60 -5.00 13.13
C ILE A 88 -1.99 -6.29 13.69
N SER A 89 -1.74 -7.25 12.80
CA SER A 89 -1.49 -8.65 13.16
C SER A 89 -0.04 -8.95 13.51
N ALA A 90 0.90 -8.05 13.21
CA ALA A 90 2.33 -8.25 13.40
C ALA A 90 3.09 -6.93 13.69
N ASP A 91 4.24 -7.06 14.34
CA ASP A 91 5.13 -5.93 14.68
C ASP A 91 5.64 -5.16 13.43
N ASP A 92 5.69 -5.85 12.28
CA ASP A 92 6.21 -5.34 11.01
C ASP A 92 5.13 -4.71 10.10
N ASP A 93 3.86 -4.77 10.50
CA ASP A 93 2.75 -4.22 9.71
C ASP A 93 2.22 -2.92 10.33
N ALA A 94 1.90 -1.96 9.46
CA ALA A 94 1.18 -0.74 9.81
C ALA A 94 -0.15 -0.64 9.03
N THR A 95 -0.53 -1.69 8.32
CA THR A 95 -1.80 -1.77 7.60
C THR A 95 -2.91 -2.21 8.53
N ASN A 96 -4.06 -1.52 8.44
CA ASN A 96 -5.25 -1.81 9.23
C ASN A 96 -6.53 -1.74 8.39
N PHE A 97 -6.40 -1.51 7.08
CA PHE A 97 -7.45 -1.70 6.09
C PHE A 97 -7.08 -2.90 5.22
N VAL A 98 -8.04 -3.78 4.97
CA VAL A 98 -7.91 -4.88 4.02
C VAL A 98 -9.09 -4.92 3.06
N GLN A 99 -8.82 -5.26 1.81
CA GLN A 99 -9.84 -5.62 0.85
C GLN A 99 -9.42 -6.85 0.06
N TRP A 100 -10.35 -7.79 -0.11
CA TRP A 100 -10.15 -9.01 -0.87
C TRP A 100 -10.83 -8.96 -2.23
N ASP A 101 -10.18 -9.54 -3.23
CA ASP A 101 -10.75 -9.91 -4.53
C ASP A 101 -11.50 -8.79 -5.24
N LEU A 102 -11.05 -7.55 -5.09
CA LEU A 102 -11.67 -6.36 -5.71
C LEU A 102 -13.13 -6.13 -5.27
N GLY A 103 -13.52 -6.70 -4.12
CA GLY A 103 -14.88 -6.67 -3.58
C GLY A 103 -15.81 -7.76 -4.12
N PHE A 104 -15.31 -8.71 -4.92
CA PHE A 104 -16.10 -9.86 -5.36
C PHE A 104 -16.28 -10.85 -4.23
N SER A 105 -17.47 -11.44 -4.13
CA SER A 105 -17.68 -12.58 -3.23
C SER A 105 -16.97 -13.82 -3.76
N ARG A 106 -16.59 -14.74 -2.86
CA ARG A 106 -16.01 -16.03 -3.22
C ARG A 106 -16.94 -16.95 -4.01
N GLN A 107 -18.25 -16.73 -3.91
CA GLN A 107 -19.25 -17.46 -4.70
C GLN A 107 -19.64 -16.73 -5.98
N ASP A 108 -19.06 -15.56 -6.26
CA ASP A 108 -19.34 -14.83 -7.49
C ASP A 108 -18.73 -15.58 -8.69
N PRO A 109 -19.53 -16.03 -9.67
CA PRO A 109 -19.01 -16.75 -10.83
C PRO A 109 -18.10 -15.89 -11.72
N GLU A 110 -18.11 -14.56 -11.56
CA GLU A 110 -17.20 -13.65 -12.25
C GLU A 110 -15.92 -13.37 -11.45
N LEU A 111 -15.73 -13.96 -10.26
CA LEU A 111 -14.45 -13.93 -9.56
C LEU A 111 -13.40 -14.63 -10.45
N PHE A 112 -12.32 -13.90 -10.76
CA PHE A 112 -11.30 -14.29 -11.76
C PHE A 112 -11.82 -14.45 -13.19
N GLY A 113 -13.08 -14.09 -13.46
CA GLY A 113 -13.62 -13.97 -14.81
C GLY A 113 -13.31 -12.61 -15.44
N LYS A 114 -13.83 -12.40 -16.65
CA LYS A 114 -13.57 -11.19 -17.46
C LYS A 114 -13.91 -9.89 -16.72
N ARG A 115 -14.96 -9.87 -15.87
CA ARG A 115 -15.31 -8.67 -15.10
C ARG A 115 -14.24 -8.36 -14.05
N TRP A 116 -13.76 -9.38 -13.35
CA TRP A 116 -12.70 -9.24 -12.36
C TRP A 116 -11.39 -8.81 -13.01
N GLU A 117 -10.97 -9.44 -14.11
CA GLU A 117 -9.75 -9.08 -14.86
C GLU A 117 -9.77 -7.61 -15.30
N ARG A 118 -10.88 -7.14 -15.87
CA ARG A 118 -11.05 -5.72 -16.24
C ARG A 118 -10.95 -4.80 -15.03
N MET A 119 -11.45 -5.23 -13.87
CA MET A 119 -11.35 -4.44 -12.64
C MET A 119 -9.93 -4.42 -12.09
N LEU A 120 -9.19 -5.52 -12.16
CA LEU A 120 -7.78 -5.58 -11.79
C LEU A 120 -6.96 -4.68 -12.70
N ALA A 121 -7.07 -4.85 -14.02
CA ALA A 121 -6.34 -4.05 -15.01
C ALA A 121 -6.54 -2.55 -14.77
N ARG A 122 -7.78 -2.10 -14.51
CA ARG A 122 -8.08 -0.69 -14.20
C ARG A 122 -7.42 -0.20 -12.90
N LEU A 123 -7.32 -1.05 -11.89
CA LEU A 123 -6.64 -0.70 -10.63
C LEU A 123 -5.13 -0.57 -10.87
N LEU A 124 -4.51 -1.54 -11.52
CA LEU A 124 -3.07 -1.53 -11.80
C LEU A 124 -2.67 -0.35 -12.69
N ASP A 125 -3.49 -0.07 -13.71
CA ASP A 125 -3.32 1.04 -14.64
C ASP A 125 -3.52 2.41 -13.97
N LEU A 126 -4.32 2.49 -12.90
CA LEU A 126 -4.42 3.67 -12.05
C LEU A 126 -3.14 3.84 -11.21
N MET A 127 -2.66 2.76 -10.60
CA MET A 127 -1.47 2.74 -9.74
C MET A 127 -0.19 3.07 -10.51
N GLU A 128 0.01 2.48 -11.69
CA GLU A 128 1.21 2.69 -12.52
C GLU A 128 1.39 4.14 -12.96
N ARG A 129 0.28 4.82 -13.28
CA ARG A 129 0.29 6.23 -13.70
C ARG A 129 0.24 7.20 -12.53
N ALA A 130 0.13 6.72 -11.30
CA ALA A 130 0.10 7.58 -10.14
C ALA A 130 1.50 8.09 -9.81
N SER A 131 1.62 9.39 -9.62
CA SER A 131 2.86 10.06 -9.23
C SER A 131 2.50 11.38 -8.54
N PRO A 132 2.20 11.38 -7.24
CA PRO A 132 2.20 10.24 -6.31
C PRO A 132 0.92 9.39 -6.37
N LEU A 133 0.95 8.22 -5.71
CA LEU A 133 -0.23 7.42 -5.41
C LEU A 133 -0.88 7.94 -4.13
N THR A 134 -2.11 8.43 -4.24
CA THR A 134 -2.88 8.97 -3.11
C THR A 134 -3.82 7.91 -2.57
N ILE A 135 -3.78 7.68 -1.25
CA ILE A 135 -4.76 6.89 -0.51
C ILE A 135 -5.53 7.85 0.40
N SER A 136 -6.87 7.85 0.33
CA SER A 136 -7.71 8.77 1.08
C SER A 136 -8.95 8.12 1.67
N SER A 137 -9.46 8.73 2.76
CA SER A 137 -10.77 8.45 3.33
C SER A 137 -11.31 9.72 3.99
N GLY A 138 -12.53 10.12 3.61
CA GLY A 138 -13.11 11.39 4.05
C GLY A 138 -12.20 12.59 3.73
N LYS A 139 -11.78 13.31 4.76
CA LYS A 139 -10.87 14.46 4.66
C LYS A 139 -9.39 14.09 4.83
N ALA A 140 -9.09 12.84 5.19
CA ALA A 140 -7.73 12.39 5.46
C ALA A 140 -7.12 11.70 4.24
N SER A 141 -5.83 11.89 4.03
CA SER A 141 -5.09 11.26 2.93
C SER A 141 -3.61 11.16 3.23
N TYR A 142 -2.92 10.23 2.58
CA TYR A 142 -1.48 10.21 2.45
C TYR A 142 -1.07 9.87 1.02
N GLN A 143 0.20 10.11 0.72
CA GLN A 143 0.80 9.87 -0.58
C GLN A 143 1.94 8.89 -0.46
N LEU A 144 1.99 7.96 -1.40
CA LEU A 144 3.12 7.08 -1.63
C LEU A 144 3.86 7.56 -2.89
N PRO A 145 5.19 7.48 -2.94
CA PRO A 145 5.94 7.82 -4.14
C PRO A 145 5.52 6.94 -5.31
N ARG A 146 5.89 7.34 -6.53
CA ARG A 146 5.66 6.54 -7.73
C ARG A 146 6.24 5.14 -7.52
N ILE A 147 5.48 4.11 -7.95
CA ILE A 147 5.95 2.73 -7.90
C ILE A 147 7.11 2.56 -8.87
N ASP A 148 8.27 2.16 -8.36
CA ASP A 148 9.52 1.95 -9.10
C ASP A 148 10.04 0.50 -9.03
N ALA A 149 9.37 -0.38 -8.28
CA ALA A 149 9.69 -1.81 -8.21
C ALA A 149 9.52 -2.47 -9.60
N ALA A 150 10.61 -2.89 -10.24
CA ALA A 150 10.55 -3.46 -11.59
C ALA A 150 9.66 -4.73 -11.67
N GLY A 151 8.94 -4.89 -12.78
CA GLY A 151 8.13 -6.10 -13.07
C GLY A 151 6.86 -6.28 -12.23
N TRP A 152 6.59 -5.38 -11.28
CA TRP A 152 5.46 -5.51 -10.34
C TRP A 152 4.12 -5.72 -11.01
N ARG A 153 3.84 -4.94 -12.06
CA ARG A 153 2.54 -4.96 -12.75
C ARG A 153 2.29 -6.32 -13.39
N ALA A 154 3.23 -6.78 -14.21
CA ALA A 154 3.13 -8.06 -14.89
C ALA A 154 3.07 -9.24 -13.92
N ALA A 155 3.69 -9.13 -12.74
CA ALA A 155 3.59 -10.15 -11.69
C ALA A 155 2.17 -10.21 -11.12
N ILE A 156 1.58 -9.07 -10.73
CA ILE A 156 0.24 -9.01 -10.13
C ILE A 156 -0.88 -9.31 -11.14
N GLU A 157 -0.70 -8.98 -12.42
CA GLU A 157 -1.68 -9.26 -13.49
C GLU A 157 -2.01 -10.75 -13.64
N LYS A 158 -1.10 -11.65 -13.22
CA LYS A 158 -1.29 -13.11 -13.24
C LYS A 158 -2.12 -13.65 -12.07
N CYS A 159 -2.62 -12.77 -11.19
CA CYS A 159 -3.40 -13.22 -10.07
C CYS A 159 -4.77 -13.75 -10.54
N GLY A 160 -5.23 -14.87 -9.98
CA GLY A 160 -6.56 -15.42 -10.27
C GLY A 160 -6.62 -16.44 -11.42
N GLY A 161 -5.53 -16.66 -12.17
CA GLY A 161 -5.47 -17.64 -13.26
C GLY A 161 -4.24 -17.48 -14.12
#